data_AF-A0A920R406-F1
#
_entry.id   AF-A0A920R406-F1
#
_cell.length_a   1.000
_cell.length_b   1.000
_cell.length_c   1.000
_cell.angle_alpha   90.00
_cell.angle_beta   90.00
_cell.angle_gamma   90.00
#
_symmetry.space_group_name_H-M   'P 1'
#
loop_
_entity.id
_entity.type
_entity.pdbx_description
1 polymer ?
#
loop_
_entity_poly.entity_id
_entity_poly.type
_entity_poly.pdbx_seq_one_letter_code
_entity_poly.pdbx_strand_id
1 'polypeptide(L)' 'MPACWQRSGPNLSRLVVVERGGERLQDELIRLARNEAGDLGGNVIVPESVIEEGRQSFGVYRCPD' A
#
# COMPACT_ATOMS: atom_id res chain seq x y z
N MET A 1 -16.16 6.91 -2.96
CA MET A 1 -15.07 6.82 -3.96
C MET A 1 -13.89 6.14 -3.29
N PRO A 2 -13.25 5.05 -3.79
CA PRO A 2 -13.44 4.34 -5.08
C PRO A 2 -13.72 2.81 -4.98
N ALA A 3 -14.34 2.26 -6.04
CA ALA A 3 -14.31 0.84 -6.41
C ALA A 3 -13.04 0.57 -7.24
N CYS A 4 -11.89 0.63 -6.59
CA CYS A 4 -10.55 0.23 -7.05
C CYS A 4 -10.04 0.67 -8.44
N TRP A 5 -10.67 1.68 -9.02
CA TRP A 5 -10.27 2.38 -10.26
C TRP A 5 -10.16 1.45 -11.49
N GLN A 6 -11.29 0.83 -11.86
CA GLN A 6 -11.66 0.25 -13.16
C GLN A 6 -10.71 0.48 -14.37
N ARG A 7 -9.85 -0.52 -14.67
CA ARG A 7 -9.14 -0.78 -15.97
C ARG A 7 -7.66 -0.39 -16.04
N SER A 8 -6.84 -1.36 -16.43
CA SER A 8 -5.40 -1.28 -16.69
C SER A 8 -5.02 -0.12 -17.62
N GLY A 9 -4.11 0.75 -17.17
CA GLY A 9 -3.41 1.75 -17.98
C GLY A 9 -2.64 2.77 -17.12
N PRO A 10 -1.61 3.40 -17.69
CA PRO A 10 -0.19 3.11 -17.40
C PRO A 10 0.21 3.32 -15.92
N ASN A 11 1.17 2.51 -15.45
CA ASN A 11 1.76 2.51 -14.11
C ASN A 11 1.72 3.88 -13.41
N LEU A 12 0.81 4.03 -12.44
CA LEU A 12 0.91 5.09 -11.44
C LEU A 12 2.06 4.75 -10.50
N SER A 13 3.28 5.04 -10.97
CA SER A 13 4.45 5.11 -10.12
C SER A 13 4.24 6.25 -9.14
N ARG A 14 3.57 5.96 -8.02
CA ARG A 14 3.54 6.86 -6.87
C ARG A 14 4.97 6.90 -6.36
N LEU A 15 5.71 7.94 -6.77
CA LEU A 15 7.05 8.23 -6.28
C LEU A 15 6.95 8.55 -4.79
N VAL A 16 6.98 7.51 -3.97
CA VAL A 16 7.29 7.64 -2.55
C VAL A 16 8.80 7.84 -2.50
N VAL A 17 9.24 9.06 -2.22
CA VAL A 17 10.66 9.36 -2.01
C VAL A 17 11.07 8.68 -0.72
N VAL A 18 11.60 7.46 -0.83
CA VAL A 18 12.19 6.75 0.30
C VAL A 18 13.65 7.15 0.37
N GLU A 19 14.06 7.79 1.46
CA GLU A 19 15.47 7.97 1.74
C GLU A 19 16.10 6.57 1.77
N ARG A 20 17.19 6.34 1.03
CA ARG A 20 17.75 5.01 0.70
C ARG A 20 18.10 4.09 1.90
N GLY A 21 17.92 4.53 3.14
CA GLY A 21 17.95 3.70 4.35
C GLY A 21 16.60 3.07 4.75
N GLY A 22 15.48 3.60 4.26
CA GLY A 22 14.12 3.17 4.60
C GLY A 22 13.50 2.15 3.64
N GLU A 23 14.18 1.80 2.54
CA GLU A 23 13.64 0.89 1.51
C GLU A 23 13.33 -0.50 2.08
N ARG A 24 14.24 -1.05 2.88
CA ARG A 24 14.03 -2.37 3.53
C ARG A 24 12.87 -2.35 4.53
N LEU A 25 12.79 -1.29 5.33
CA LEU A 25 11.70 -1.10 6.29
C LEU A 25 10.35 -0.95 5.57
N GLN A 26 10.33 -0.23 4.45
CA GLN A 26 9.15 -0.10 3.63
C GLN A 26 8.69 -1.44 3.05
N ASP A 27 9.62 -2.26 2.54
CA ASP A 27 9.29 -3.59 2.02
C ASP A 27 8.68 -4.49 3.11
N GLU A 28 9.22 -4.43 4.32
CA GLU A 28 8.71 -5.18 5.47
C GLU A 28 7.30 -4.69 5.86
N LEU A 29 7.08 -3.37 5.92
CA LEU A 29 5.76 -2.78 6.20
C LEU A 29 4.74 -3.09 5.10
N ILE A 30 5.12 -3.08 3.83
CA ILE A 30 4.25 -3.45 2.70
C ILE A 30 3.85 -4.93 2.80
N ARG A 31 4.79 -5.82 3.11
CA ARG A 31 4.49 -7.25 3.30
C ARG A 31 3.53 -7.46 4.46
N LEU A 32 3.78 -6.79 5.59
CA LEU A 32 2.91 -6.85 6.76
C LEU A 32 1.50 -6.36 6.43
N ALA A 33 1.39 -5.21 5.78
CA ALA A 33 0.11 -4.61 5.39
C ALA A 33 -0.68 -5.50 4.42
N ARG A 34 -0.01 -6.23 3.51
CA ARG A 34 -0.69 -7.18 2.61
C ARG A 34 -1.25 -8.40 3.35
N ASN A 35 -0.50 -8.92 4.32
CA ASN A 35 -0.98 -10.05 5.13
C ASN A 35 -2.22 -9.63 5.92
N GLU A 36 -2.14 -8.49 6.61
CA GLU A 36 -3.26 -7.92 7.35
C GLU A 36 -4.45 -7.61 6.43
N ALA A 37 -4.20 -7.08 5.22
CA ALA A 37 -5.26 -6.82 4.26
C ALA A 37 -5.99 -8.10 3.83
N GLY A 38 -5.27 -9.22 3.70
CA GLY A 38 -5.85 -10.53 3.45
C GLY A 38 -6.77 -10.98 4.58
N ASP A 39 -6.33 -10.80 5.83
CA ASP A 39 -7.12 -11.11 7.03
C ASP A 39 -8.37 -10.22 7.15
N LEU A 40 -8.29 -8.97 6.69
CA LEU A 40 -9.41 -8.03 6.59
C LEU A 40 -10.31 -8.27 5.36
N GLY A 41 -9.97 -9.22 4.48
CA GLY A 41 -10.73 -9.55 3.28
C GLY A 41 -10.60 -8.54 2.14
N GLY A 42 -9.58 -7.67 2.19
CA GLY A 42 -9.18 -6.77 1.11
C GLY A 42 -8.12 -7.39 0.19
N ASN A 43 -8.05 -6.93 -1.05
CA ASN A 43 -7.07 -7.36 -2.06
C ASN A 43 -6.18 -6.20 -2.55
N VAL A 44 -6.41 -4.97 -2.07
CA VAL A 44 -5.59 -3.80 -2.39
C VAL A 44 -5.26 -3.01 -1.13
N ILE A 45 -3.99 -2.61 -1.01
CA ILE A 45 -3.50 -1.70 0.03
C ILE A 45 -3.04 -0.39 -0.60
N VAL A 46 -3.34 0.73 0.07
CA VAL A 46 -2.90 2.07 -0.35
C VAL A 46 -2.20 2.75 0.82
N PRO A 47 -0.96 3.25 0.67
CA PRO A 47 -0.32 4.03 1.72
C PRO A 47 -1.05 5.36 1.90
N GLU A 48 -1.47 5.62 3.14
CA GLU A 48 -2.18 6.84 3.55
C GLU A 48 -1.28 7.80 4.33
N SER A 49 -0.18 7.30 4.89
CA SER A 49 0.83 8.11 5.58
C SER A 49 2.23 7.92 4.99
N VAL A 50 3.12 8.87 5.30
CA VAL A 50 4.56 8.63 5.21
C VAL A 50 5.00 7.68 6.33
N ILE A 51 6.21 7.14 6.23
CA ILE A 51 6.79 6.31 7.29
C ILE A 51 7.28 7.24 8.39
N GLU A 52 6.69 7.15 9.59
CA GLU A 52 7.10 7.89 10.78
C GLU A 52 7.40 6.89 11.88
N GLU A 53 8.57 7.00 12.52
CA GLU A 53 9.00 6.11 13.61
C GLU A 53 8.87 4.60 13.30
N GLY A 54 9.13 4.21 12.04
CA GLY A 54 9.03 2.80 11.65
C GLY A 54 7.60 2.32 11.39
N ARG A 55 6.61 3.22 11.37
CA ARG A 55 5.19 2.90 11.19
C ARG A 55 4.63 3.58 9.95
N GLN A 56 3.71 2.89 9.29
CA GLN A 56 2.97 3.44 8.15
C GLN A 56 1.52 2.96 8.20
N SER A 57 0.59 3.86 7.90
CA SER A 57 -0.83 3.54 7.80
C SER A 57 -1.19 3.19 6.36
N PHE A 58 -1.97 2.11 6.21
CA PHE A 58 -2.46 1.64 4.93
C PHE A 58 -3.98 1.55 4.97
N GLY A 59 -4.62 2.13 3.96
CA GLY A 59 -6.03 1.86 3.67
C GLY A 59 -6.15 0.50 3.00
N VAL A 60 -7.10 -0.31 3.47
CA VAL A 60 -7.39 -1.64 2.92
C VAL A 60 -8.70 -1.59 2.15
N TYR A 61 -8.69 -2.10 0.92
CA TYR A 61 -9.82 -2.05 0.00
C TYR A 61 -10.08 -3.43 -0.60
N ARG A 62 -11.36 -3.74 -0.82
CA ARG A 62 -11.79 -4.91 -1.59
C ARG A 62 -12.29 -4.46 -2.96
N CYS A 63 -11.59 -4.93 -3.98
CA CYS A 63 -11.75 -4.56 -5.37
C CYS A 63 -12.36 -5.73 -6.14
N PRO A 64 -13.37 -5.50 -6.99
CA PRO A 64 -13.75 -6.49 -7.97
C PRO A 64 -12.58 -6.72 -8.94
N ASP A 65 -12.34 -7.99 -9.29
CA ASP A 65 -11.37 -8.39 -10.31
C ASP A 65 -11.83 -8.00 -11.73
#